data_AF-A0A1I5X902-F1
#
_entry.id   AF-A0A1I5X902-F1
#
_cell.length_a   1.000
_cell.length_b   1.000
_cell.length_c   1.000
_cell.angle_alpha   90.00
_cell.angle_beta   90.00
_cell.angle_gamma   90.00
#
_symmetry.space_group_name_H-M   'P 1'
#
loop_
_entity.id
_entity.type
_entity.pdbx_description
1 polymer ?
#
loop_
_entity_poly.entity_id
_entity_poly.type
_entity_poly.pdbx_seq_one_letter_code
_entity_poly.pdbx_strand_id
1 'polypeptide(L)'
;MFNTPVLDVAIGLVFIFLLYSLLATSVNEAIATGLSLRARMLRKAIMLRMLSNTEEENKILNFLKGFAGIFTEIVYIFGGAPEKKPEDKNIGDQFYSHPIIRNYASSSFFKIPSYLAASNFAIILIESLKEDFNNKINEIAAQKIGNGKSVREVLDELNNSPDVIKIKELLDYYAWYYAANPGIKTYNELPGLPRGLDKEIHCILQLHLRNSLFDFNAFNKKIEGWYNDTMDRVSGWYKRQTQFILFVLGFALAFIFNVDTVAITNKLSTDKDARDQVVQLAVQSADLYKNDPRVQKQQQPANGETNPDSLLKLSQGYLNEAKRTLDSSLKNPNMVAGLGWGEYGKDDPAFIRRLSAKCFHRFLIFGRIRMKDSLNAVSNRINKEISLQQKPVNKDSLILVQFYKEQVKNFPVRIKTSYIFYSVGAKKILGFMITAFAICLGAPFWFDLLNKLIKIRGAGNNNNSSNTVDLTAAKETSTTMTNTTSTQNTSEEAVG
;
A
#
# COMPACT_ATOMS: atom_id res chain seq x y z
N MET A 1 -12.04 -19.24 -36.44
CA MET A 1 -10.72 -18.57 -36.37
C MET A 1 -10.33 -18.05 -34.97
N PHE A 2 -11.15 -18.19 -33.91
CA PHE A 2 -10.86 -17.57 -32.60
C PHE A 2 -10.30 -18.50 -31.51
N ASN A 3 -10.14 -19.79 -31.75
CA ASN A 3 -9.48 -20.72 -30.81
C ASN A 3 -8.00 -20.88 -31.17
N THR A 4 -7.22 -19.81 -31.00
CA THR A 4 -5.79 -19.81 -31.32
C THR A 4 -4.96 -20.09 -30.07
N PRO A 5 -3.85 -20.84 -30.17
CA PRO A 5 -2.93 -21.04 -29.04
C PRO A 5 -2.49 -19.73 -28.38
N VAL A 6 -2.39 -18.66 -29.17
CA VAL A 6 -2.04 -17.31 -28.69
C VAL A 6 -3.10 -16.75 -27.73
N LEU A 7 -4.39 -16.91 -28.05
CA LEU A 7 -5.48 -16.46 -27.18
C LEU A 7 -5.48 -17.23 -25.86
N ASP A 8 -5.26 -18.54 -25.90
CA ASP A 8 -5.20 -19.39 -24.70
C ASP A 8 -3.99 -19.04 -23.82
N VAL A 9 -2.82 -18.74 -24.42
CA VAL A 9 -1.66 -18.21 -23.68
C VAL A 9 -1.99 -16.88 -23.01
N ALA A 10 -2.68 -15.98 -23.71
CA ALA A 10 -3.08 -14.68 -23.17
C ALA A 10 -4.05 -14.84 -21.99
N ILE A 11 -5.05 -15.71 -22.10
CA ILE A 11 -5.98 -16.03 -21.01
C ILE A 11 -5.23 -16.56 -19.78
N GLY A 12 -4.31 -17.50 -19.98
CA GLY A 12 -3.55 -18.06 -18.86
C GLY A 12 -2.64 -17.04 -18.18
N LEU A 13 -2.02 -16.15 -18.94
CA LEU A 13 -1.16 -15.08 -18.42
C LEU A 13 -1.97 -14.02 -17.65
N VAL A 14 -3.11 -13.58 -18.20
CA VAL A 14 -4.05 -12.67 -17.54
C VAL A 14 -4.59 -13.28 -16.25
N PHE A 15 -4.92 -14.57 -16.27
CA PHE A 15 -5.38 -15.28 -15.08
C PHE A 15 -4.32 -15.32 -13.98
N ILE A 16 -3.06 -15.63 -14.31
CA ILE A 16 -1.96 -15.59 -13.33
C ILE A 16 -1.81 -14.18 -12.75
N PHE A 17 -1.83 -13.13 -13.59
CA PHE A 17 -1.77 -11.76 -13.11
C PHE A 17 -2.93 -11.36 -12.21
N LEU A 18 -4.14 -11.83 -12.51
CA LEU A 18 -5.30 -11.63 -11.64
C LEU A 18 -5.05 -12.22 -10.24
N LEU A 19 -4.61 -13.48 -10.16
CA LEU A 19 -4.37 -14.16 -8.88
C LEU A 19 -3.30 -13.45 -8.03
N TYR A 20 -2.18 -13.06 -8.65
CA TYR A 20 -1.13 -12.32 -7.92
C TYR A 20 -1.57 -10.90 -7.56
N SER A 21 -2.42 -10.26 -8.37
CA SER A 21 -3.00 -8.95 -8.04
C SER A 21 -3.99 -9.03 -6.89
N LEU A 22 -4.80 -10.10 -6.81
CA LEU A 22 -5.69 -10.37 -5.68
C LEU A 22 -4.90 -10.59 -4.39
N LEU A 23 -3.82 -11.39 -4.45
CA LEU A 23 -2.92 -11.61 -3.33
C LEU A 23 -2.25 -10.30 -2.88
N ALA A 24 -1.71 -9.54 -3.83
CA ALA A 24 -1.06 -8.26 -3.56
C ALA A 24 -2.03 -7.26 -2.92
N THR A 25 -3.27 -7.19 -3.42
CA THR A 25 -4.32 -6.32 -2.86
C THR A 25 -4.67 -6.73 -1.43
N SER A 26 -4.84 -8.02 -1.15
CA SER A 26 -5.11 -8.51 0.21
C SER A 26 -3.98 -8.21 1.18
N VAL A 27 -2.73 -8.43 0.77
CA VAL A 27 -1.56 -8.12 1.60
C VAL A 27 -1.43 -6.61 1.82
N ASN A 28 -1.65 -5.81 0.77
CA ASN A 28 -1.62 -4.36 0.88
C ASN A 28 -2.72 -3.83 1.83
N GLU A 29 -3.95 -4.33 1.74
CA GLU A 29 -5.03 -3.92 2.65
C GLU A 29 -4.81 -4.42 4.09
N ALA A 30 -4.24 -5.62 4.28
CA ALA A 30 -3.85 -6.11 5.61
C ALA A 30 -2.80 -5.20 6.27
N ILE A 31 -1.77 -4.78 5.50
CA ILE A 31 -0.73 -3.85 5.96
C ILE A 31 -1.33 -2.46 6.21
N ALA A 32 -2.14 -1.94 5.28
CA ALA A 32 -2.72 -0.61 5.36
C ALA A 32 -3.69 -0.48 6.55
N THR A 33 -4.50 -1.51 6.79
CA THR A 33 -5.45 -1.57 7.90
C THR A 33 -4.73 -1.81 9.23
N GLY A 34 -3.81 -2.78 9.27
CA GLY A 34 -3.08 -3.12 10.49
C GLY A 34 -2.21 -1.98 11.02
N LEU A 35 -1.71 -1.13 10.12
CA LEU A 35 -0.89 0.04 10.47
C LEU A 35 -1.68 1.36 10.44
N SER A 36 -3.00 1.33 10.23
CA SER A 36 -3.86 2.53 10.06
C SER A 36 -3.23 3.60 9.15
N LEU A 37 -2.67 3.17 8.00
CA LEU A 37 -1.90 4.06 7.12
C LEU A 37 -2.72 5.26 6.62
N ARG A 38 -4.02 5.05 6.34
CA ARG A 38 -4.96 6.10 5.93
C ARG A 38 -5.13 7.16 7.02
N ALA A 39 -5.41 6.76 8.26
CA ALA A 39 -5.57 7.68 9.40
C ALA A 39 -4.30 8.49 9.69
N ARG A 40 -3.15 7.83 9.60
CA ARG A 40 -1.85 8.47 9.83
C ARG A 40 -1.49 9.46 8.75
N MET A 41 -1.87 9.17 7.51
CA MET A 41 -1.73 10.11 6.43
C MET A 41 -2.64 11.31 6.57
N LEU A 42 -3.89 11.12 6.97
CA LEU A 42 -4.79 12.21 7.27
C LEU A 42 -4.18 13.13 8.35
N ARG A 43 -3.63 12.53 9.41
CA ARG A 43 -2.86 13.28 10.42
C ARG A 43 -1.66 14.02 9.86
N LYS A 44 -0.82 13.34 9.07
CA LYS A 44 0.33 14.01 8.45
C LYS A 44 -0.10 15.13 7.51
N ALA A 45 -1.21 14.98 6.79
CA ALA A 45 -1.73 16.02 5.90
C ALA A 45 -2.23 17.23 6.69
N ILE A 46 -3.07 17.01 7.69
CA ILE A 46 -3.60 18.09 8.53
C ILE A 46 -2.45 18.76 9.29
N MET A 47 -1.58 17.99 9.95
CA MET A 47 -0.46 18.57 10.70
C MET A 47 0.58 19.22 9.79
N LEU A 48 1.12 18.52 8.79
CA LEU A 48 2.28 18.99 8.03
C LEU A 48 1.95 19.89 6.84
N ARG A 49 0.71 19.87 6.33
CA ARG A 49 0.32 20.64 5.14
C ARG A 49 -0.70 21.74 5.42
N MET A 50 -1.48 21.61 6.49
CA MET A 50 -2.45 22.64 6.87
C MET A 50 -2.03 23.38 8.13
N LEU A 51 -1.49 22.67 9.13
CA LEU A 51 -1.28 23.19 10.47
C LEU A 51 0.19 23.32 10.89
N SER A 52 1.15 23.13 9.97
CA SER A 52 2.56 23.41 10.22
C SER A 52 3.31 23.68 8.92
N ASN A 53 4.34 24.52 8.98
CA ASN A 53 5.26 24.70 7.86
C ASN A 53 6.41 23.69 7.94
N THR A 54 6.52 22.79 6.96
CA THR A 54 7.73 21.98 6.75
C THR A 54 8.36 22.42 5.45
N GLU A 55 9.59 22.94 5.49
CA GLU A 55 10.32 23.39 4.29
C GLU A 55 10.36 22.27 3.23
N GLU A 56 9.93 22.60 2.00
CA GLU A 56 9.90 21.65 0.89
C GLU A 56 11.32 21.30 0.42
N GLU A 57 11.91 20.25 1.00
CA GLU A 57 13.07 19.58 0.41
C GLU A 57 12.69 18.79 -0.87
N ASN A 58 13.68 18.31 -1.62
CA ASN A 58 13.54 17.59 -2.89
C ASN A 58 12.34 16.63 -2.98
N LYS A 59 11.48 16.82 -4.00
CA LYS A 59 10.22 16.04 -4.21
C LYS A 59 10.40 14.52 -4.16
N ILE A 60 11.51 13.99 -4.70
CA ILE A 60 11.82 12.54 -4.70
C ILE A 60 12.30 12.07 -3.33
N LEU A 61 13.14 12.87 -2.67
CA LEU A 61 13.63 12.53 -1.33
C LEU A 61 12.48 12.52 -0.33
N ASN A 62 11.55 13.47 -0.42
CA ASN A 62 10.33 13.49 0.41
C ASN A 62 9.39 12.32 0.12
N PHE A 63 9.31 11.86 -1.14
CA PHE A 63 8.59 10.64 -1.48
C PHE A 63 9.22 9.40 -0.85
N LEU A 64 10.55 9.24 -0.94
CA LEU A 64 11.28 8.14 -0.32
C LEU A 64 11.26 8.20 1.21
N LYS A 65 11.42 9.39 1.81
CA LYS A 65 11.25 9.64 3.25
C LYS A 65 9.84 9.31 3.71
N GLY A 66 8.82 9.61 2.91
CA GLY A 66 7.43 9.22 3.19
C GLY A 66 7.26 7.71 3.30
N PHE A 67 7.93 6.94 2.42
CA PHE A 67 7.96 5.48 2.46
C PHE A 67 8.80 4.91 3.61
N ALA A 68 10.04 5.41 3.79
CA ALA A 68 10.88 5.03 4.93
C ALA A 68 10.20 5.35 6.26
N GLY A 69 9.42 6.44 6.28
CA GLY A 69 8.55 6.84 7.36
C GLY A 69 7.51 5.79 7.75
N ILE A 70 7.09 4.90 6.84
CA ILE A 70 6.22 3.76 7.19
C ILE A 70 7.01 2.73 8.00
N PHE A 71 8.28 2.48 7.66
CA PHE A 71 9.14 1.55 8.39
C PHE A 71 9.58 2.07 9.76
N THR A 72 9.96 3.35 9.86
CA THR A 72 10.29 3.96 11.16
C THR A 72 9.09 3.88 12.11
N GLU A 73 7.90 4.04 11.55
CA GLU A 73 6.66 3.92 12.29
C GLU A 73 6.32 2.50 12.72
N ILE A 74 6.63 1.49 11.90
CA ILE A 74 6.59 0.08 12.33
C ILE A 74 7.53 -0.10 13.53
N VAL A 75 8.75 0.44 13.45
CA VAL A 75 9.70 0.40 14.58
C VAL A 75 9.12 1.11 15.80
N TYR A 76 8.44 2.25 15.68
CA TYR A 76 7.80 2.92 16.81
C TYR A 76 6.61 2.16 17.40
N ILE A 77 5.86 1.42 16.59
CA ILE A 77 4.77 0.57 17.08
C ILE A 77 5.33 -0.58 17.94
N PHE A 78 6.44 -1.18 17.53
CA PHE A 78 7.03 -2.33 18.25
C PHE A 78 8.08 -1.94 19.30
N GLY A 79 8.67 -0.75 19.21
CA GLY A 79 9.76 -0.27 20.06
C GLY A 79 9.44 0.98 20.90
N GLY A 80 8.24 1.55 20.74
CA GLY A 80 7.81 2.78 21.42
C GLY A 80 8.26 4.07 20.69
N ALA A 81 7.37 5.06 20.64
CA ALA A 81 7.69 6.40 20.13
C ALA A 81 8.18 7.31 21.28
N PRO A 82 9.19 8.18 21.07
CA PRO A 82 9.57 9.17 22.06
C PRO A 82 8.44 10.19 22.25
N GLU A 83 8.05 10.44 23.51
CA GLU A 83 7.02 11.43 23.84
C GLU A 83 7.57 12.86 23.66
N LYS A 84 6.83 13.72 22.95
CA LYS A 84 7.20 15.13 22.79
C LYS A 84 7.02 15.89 24.11
N LYS A 85 7.94 16.80 24.43
CA LYS A 85 7.80 17.67 25.61
C LYS A 85 6.59 18.61 25.44
N PRO A 86 5.94 19.06 26.54
CA PRO A 86 4.79 19.97 26.48
C PRO A 86 5.05 21.30 25.77
N GLU A 87 6.30 21.75 25.76
CA GLU A 87 6.78 22.98 25.12
C GLU A 87 6.94 22.84 23.60
N ASP A 88 7.00 21.61 23.07
CA ASP A 88 7.20 21.30 21.65
C ASP A 88 5.88 20.99 20.91
N LYS A 89 4.73 21.12 21.60
CA LYS A 89 3.39 20.78 21.06
C LYS A 89 2.83 21.96 20.26
N ASN A 90 2.50 21.72 18.99
CA ASN A 90 1.91 22.72 18.11
C ASN A 90 0.38 22.74 18.14
N ILE A 91 -0.22 23.74 17.47
CA ILE A 91 -1.68 23.82 17.24
C ILE A 91 -2.20 22.53 16.59
N GLY A 92 -1.41 21.87 15.74
CA GLY A 92 -1.75 20.54 15.22
C GLY A 92 -1.90 19.47 16.31
N ASP A 93 -1.01 19.45 17.31
CA ASP A 93 -1.13 18.54 18.46
C ASP A 93 -2.33 18.91 19.36
N GLN A 94 -2.69 20.20 19.49
CA GLN A 94 -3.92 20.63 20.18
C GLN A 94 -5.19 20.23 19.41
N PHE A 95 -5.19 20.45 18.10
CA PHE A 95 -6.27 20.03 17.19
C PHE A 95 -6.61 18.57 17.43
N TYR A 96 -5.60 17.66 17.41
CA TYR A 96 -5.79 16.22 17.65
C TYR A 96 -6.18 15.83 19.08
N SER A 97 -6.03 16.73 20.05
CA SER A 97 -6.47 16.51 21.43
C SER A 97 -7.96 16.79 21.66
N HIS A 98 -8.65 17.35 20.65
CA HIS A 98 -10.05 17.75 20.76
C HIS A 98 -11.00 16.57 21.04
N PRO A 99 -12.00 16.71 21.94
CA PRO A 99 -12.94 15.63 22.28
C PRO A 99 -13.67 15.04 21.07
N ILE A 100 -14.03 15.88 20.10
CA ILE A 100 -14.70 15.44 18.86
C ILE A 100 -13.86 14.37 18.16
N ILE A 101 -12.54 14.57 18.05
CA ILE A 101 -11.65 13.66 17.32
C ILE A 101 -11.54 12.29 18.01
N ARG A 102 -11.62 12.26 19.34
CA ARG A 102 -11.61 10.99 20.10
C ARG A 102 -12.79 10.09 19.72
N ASN A 103 -13.93 10.68 19.37
CA ASN A 103 -15.11 9.94 18.92
C ASN A 103 -15.00 9.45 17.47
N TYR A 104 -14.11 10.03 16.66
CA TYR A 104 -13.83 9.58 15.29
C TYR A 104 -12.59 8.68 15.19
N ALA A 105 -11.93 8.37 16.32
CA ALA A 105 -10.72 7.57 16.33
C ALA A 105 -10.92 6.20 15.65
N SER A 106 -9.96 5.80 14.81
CA SER A 106 -10.02 4.52 14.09
C SER A 106 -9.88 3.30 15.01
N SER A 107 -9.31 3.44 16.21
CA SER A 107 -9.30 2.40 17.27
C SER A 107 -8.80 2.92 18.62
N SER A 108 -8.90 2.11 19.68
CA SER A 108 -8.30 2.42 21.01
C SER A 108 -6.77 2.50 20.95
N PHE A 109 -6.12 1.68 20.11
CA PHE A 109 -4.67 1.74 19.88
C PHE A 109 -4.26 2.93 19.00
N PHE A 110 -5.08 3.30 18.01
CA PHE A 110 -4.83 4.44 17.12
C PHE A 110 -5.92 5.51 17.30
N LYS A 111 -5.66 6.48 18.19
CA LYS A 111 -6.57 7.57 18.57
C LYS A 111 -6.84 8.61 17.46
N ILE A 112 -6.57 8.28 16.20
CA ILE A 112 -6.63 9.19 15.06
C ILE A 112 -7.70 8.67 14.08
N PRO A 113 -8.54 9.54 13.52
CA PRO A 113 -9.57 9.16 12.56
C PRO A 113 -9.00 8.76 11.20
N SER A 114 -9.64 7.79 10.55
CA SER A 114 -9.36 7.43 9.15
C SER A 114 -9.94 8.42 8.14
N TYR A 115 -10.98 9.17 8.54
CA TYR A 115 -11.64 10.22 7.78
C TYR A 115 -12.15 11.30 8.72
N LEU A 116 -12.07 12.56 8.31
CA LEU A 116 -12.63 13.69 9.04
C LEU A 116 -13.46 14.53 8.05
N ALA A 117 -14.72 14.80 8.41
CA ALA A 117 -15.58 15.66 7.61
C ALA A 117 -15.08 17.11 7.64
N ALA A 118 -15.22 17.83 6.52
CA ALA A 118 -14.79 19.22 6.40
C ALA A 118 -15.42 20.13 7.46
N SER A 119 -16.71 19.95 7.74
CA SER A 119 -17.43 20.68 8.78
C SER A 119 -16.84 20.45 10.18
N ASN A 120 -16.56 19.20 10.54
CA ASN A 120 -15.92 18.87 11.82
C ASN A 120 -14.52 19.48 11.90
N PHE A 121 -13.74 19.40 10.82
CA PHE A 121 -12.43 20.04 10.76
C PHE A 121 -12.53 21.56 11.03
N ALA A 122 -13.46 22.24 10.34
CA ALA A 122 -13.62 23.68 10.47
C ALA A 122 -14.08 24.09 11.88
N ILE A 123 -15.01 23.34 12.47
CA ILE A 123 -15.44 23.51 13.87
C ILE A 123 -14.24 23.39 14.81
N ILE A 124 -13.48 22.29 14.74
CA ILE A 124 -12.35 22.04 15.64
C ILE A 124 -11.28 23.12 15.47
N LEU A 125 -11.01 23.55 14.24
CA LEU A 125 -10.03 24.60 13.96
C LEU A 125 -10.48 25.94 14.55
N ILE A 126 -11.75 26.31 14.36
CA ILE A 126 -12.31 27.55 14.92
C ILE A 126 -12.29 27.53 16.45
N GLU A 127 -12.67 26.40 17.06
CA GLU A 127 -12.60 26.23 18.52
C GLU A 127 -11.16 26.34 19.03
N SER A 128 -10.19 25.74 18.33
CA SER A 128 -8.78 25.86 18.66
C SER A 128 -8.27 27.30 18.55
N LEU A 129 -8.70 28.06 17.54
CA LEU A 129 -8.36 29.48 17.40
C LEU A 129 -8.99 30.33 18.52
N LYS A 130 -10.22 30.03 18.94
CA LYS A 130 -10.86 30.69 20.08
C LYS A 130 -10.12 30.43 21.38
N GLU A 131 -9.70 29.18 21.61
CA GLU A 131 -8.92 28.81 22.78
C GLU A 131 -7.58 29.57 22.80
N ASP A 132 -6.90 29.65 21.65
CA ASP A 132 -5.65 30.41 21.52
C ASP A 132 -5.86 31.93 21.77
N PHE A 133 -6.96 32.50 21.25
CA PHE A 133 -7.35 33.87 21.56
C PHE A 133 -7.53 34.09 23.07
N ASN A 134 -8.27 33.22 23.75
CA ASN A 134 -8.51 33.34 25.19
C ASN A 134 -7.20 33.25 25.98
N ASN A 135 -6.28 32.39 25.57
CA ASN A 135 -4.96 32.28 26.19
C ASN A 135 -4.10 33.54 26.01
N LYS A 136 -4.31 34.26 24.90
CA LYS A 136 -3.53 35.44 24.51
C LYS A 136 -4.24 36.77 24.75
N ILE A 137 -5.43 36.75 25.33
CA ILE A 137 -6.28 37.94 25.44
C ILE A 137 -5.58 39.11 26.17
N ASN A 138 -4.75 38.82 27.17
CA ASN A 138 -3.98 39.82 27.90
C ASN A 138 -2.87 40.45 27.04
N GLU A 139 -2.19 39.65 26.22
CA GLU A 139 -1.15 40.11 25.28
C GLU A 139 -1.78 41.00 24.19
N ILE A 140 -2.93 40.57 23.66
CA ILE A 140 -3.71 41.30 22.65
C ILE A 140 -4.22 42.64 23.22
N ALA A 141 -4.78 42.61 24.44
CA ALA A 141 -5.25 43.82 25.11
C ALA A 141 -4.10 44.81 25.36
N ALA A 142 -2.91 44.32 25.75
CA ALA A 142 -1.72 45.14 25.97
C ALA A 142 -1.27 45.88 24.70
N GLN A 143 -1.36 45.23 23.54
CA GLN A 143 -1.02 45.82 22.24
C GLN A 143 -1.99 46.94 21.81
N LYS A 144 -3.24 46.92 22.31
CA LYS A 144 -4.30 47.88 21.95
C LYS A 144 -4.39 49.13 22.83
N ILE A 145 -3.52 49.30 23.83
CA ILE A 145 -3.57 50.42 24.82
C ILE A 145 -3.33 51.82 24.18
N GLY A 146 -3.22 51.94 22.85
CA GLY A 146 -2.86 53.18 22.17
C GLY A 146 -3.81 54.38 22.28
N ASN A 147 -4.98 54.28 22.93
CA ASN A 147 -6.00 55.35 22.93
C ASN A 147 -6.72 55.52 24.29
N GLY A 148 -6.00 55.78 25.39
CA GLY A 148 -6.60 56.29 26.65
C GLY A 148 -7.60 55.39 27.39
N LYS A 149 -7.91 54.20 26.87
CA LYS A 149 -8.75 53.19 27.51
C LYS A 149 -7.95 52.38 28.53
N SER A 150 -8.60 51.99 29.62
CA SER A 150 -7.97 51.10 30.60
C SER A 150 -7.88 49.66 30.04
N VAL A 151 -6.90 48.88 30.51
CA VAL A 151 -6.74 47.46 30.11
C VAL A 151 -8.00 46.65 30.38
N ARG A 152 -8.71 46.98 31.47
CA ARG A 152 -9.99 46.33 31.81
C ARG A 152 -11.08 46.63 30.78
N GLU A 153 -11.23 47.88 30.35
CA GLU A 153 -12.20 48.24 29.30
C GLU A 153 -11.96 47.49 28.00
N VAL A 154 -10.69 47.38 27.59
CA VAL A 154 -10.31 46.64 26.37
C VAL A 154 -10.59 45.15 26.53
N LEU A 155 -10.29 44.56 27.69
CA LEU A 155 -10.59 43.15 27.99
C LEU A 155 -12.11 42.88 27.96
N ASP A 156 -12.91 43.77 28.53
CA ASP A 156 -14.37 43.62 28.56
C ASP A 156 -14.97 43.76 27.14
N GLU A 157 -14.46 44.68 26.32
CA GLU A 157 -14.84 44.79 24.90
C GLU A 157 -14.48 43.52 24.11
N LEU A 158 -13.27 42.98 24.32
CA LEU A 158 -12.79 41.77 23.65
C LEU A 158 -13.56 40.51 24.07
N ASN A 159 -13.88 40.37 25.36
CA ASN A 159 -14.64 39.22 25.86
C ASN A 159 -16.08 39.17 25.31
N ASN A 160 -16.72 40.34 25.17
CA ASN A 160 -18.08 40.47 24.66
C ASN A 160 -18.18 40.52 23.13
N SER A 161 -17.05 40.54 22.43
CA SER A 161 -17.01 40.61 20.98
C SER A 161 -17.51 39.29 20.32
N PRO A 162 -18.16 39.37 19.14
CA PRO A 162 -18.48 38.19 18.33
C PRO A 162 -17.24 37.36 18.00
N ASP A 163 -17.42 36.05 17.80
CA ASP A 163 -16.35 35.10 17.55
C ASP A 163 -15.45 35.47 16.36
N VAL A 164 -16.05 36.02 15.30
CA VAL A 164 -15.30 36.48 14.12
C VAL A 164 -14.36 37.62 14.47
N ILE A 165 -14.79 38.53 15.35
CA ILE A 165 -13.95 39.63 15.81
C ILE A 165 -12.82 39.08 16.67
N LYS A 166 -13.10 38.15 17.59
CA LYS A 166 -12.05 37.50 18.40
C LYS A 166 -10.97 36.85 17.53
N ILE A 167 -11.37 36.11 16.50
CA ILE A 167 -10.45 35.49 15.53
C ILE A 167 -9.67 36.54 14.75
N LYS A 168 -10.34 37.62 14.29
CA LYS A 168 -9.66 38.74 13.62
C LYS A 168 -8.57 39.33 14.50
N GLU A 169 -8.89 39.63 15.76
CA GLU A 169 -7.94 40.24 16.70
C GLU A 169 -6.76 39.33 17.01
N LEU A 170 -6.99 38.02 17.12
CA LEU A 170 -5.91 37.05 17.24
C LEU A 170 -4.99 37.07 16.01
N LEU A 171 -5.56 37.06 14.81
CA LEU A 171 -4.78 37.07 13.58
C LEU A 171 -4.00 38.39 13.44
N ASP A 172 -4.60 39.53 13.75
CA ASP A 172 -3.91 40.83 13.70
C ASP A 172 -2.75 40.91 14.70
N TYR A 173 -2.89 40.29 15.89
CA TYR A 173 -1.79 40.12 16.84
C TYR A 173 -0.63 39.30 16.25
N TYR A 174 -0.91 38.17 15.60
CA TYR A 174 0.11 37.39 14.91
C TYR A 174 0.78 38.18 13.77
N ALA A 175 0.01 38.95 13.00
CA ALA A 175 0.54 39.80 11.93
C ALA A 175 1.54 40.83 12.47
N TRP A 176 1.17 41.52 13.56
CA TRP A 176 2.06 42.44 14.27
C TRP A 176 3.33 41.74 14.76
N TYR A 177 3.17 40.56 15.37
CA TYR A 177 4.28 39.80 15.92
C TYR A 177 5.30 39.37 14.85
N TYR A 178 4.82 38.88 13.69
CA TYR A 178 5.67 38.51 12.55
C TYR A 178 6.30 39.71 11.85
N ALA A 179 5.66 40.87 11.87
CA ALA A 179 6.23 42.12 11.35
C ALA A 179 7.38 42.62 12.24
N ALA A 180 7.25 42.48 13.56
CA ALA A 180 8.31 42.84 14.51
C ALA A 180 9.53 41.91 14.44
N ASN A 181 9.37 40.68 13.92
CA ASN A 181 10.41 39.65 13.85
C ASN A 181 10.57 39.05 12.43
N PRO A 182 11.15 39.80 11.47
CA PRO A 182 11.13 39.44 10.05
C PRO A 182 11.97 38.19 9.69
N GLY A 183 12.95 37.82 10.51
CA GLY A 183 13.81 36.65 10.28
C GLY A 183 13.15 35.30 10.60
N ILE A 184 11.95 35.30 11.16
CA ILE A 184 11.31 34.12 11.77
C ILE A 184 10.24 33.57 10.84
N LYS A 185 10.32 32.27 10.55
CA LYS A 185 9.38 31.58 9.66
C LYS A 185 8.51 30.55 10.37
N THR A 186 9.01 29.98 11.48
CA THR A 186 8.31 28.94 12.24
C THR A 186 8.25 29.29 13.74
N TYR A 187 7.22 28.84 14.46
CA TYR A 187 7.09 29.13 15.90
C TYR A 187 8.20 28.47 16.76
N ASN A 188 8.85 27.41 16.26
CA ASN A 188 9.93 26.68 16.96
C ASN A 188 11.22 27.50 17.13
N GLU A 189 11.35 28.63 16.44
CA GLU A 189 12.56 29.48 16.44
C GLU A 189 12.57 30.54 17.57
N LEU A 190 11.54 30.60 18.43
CA LEU A 190 11.36 31.66 19.45
C LEU A 190 11.29 31.17 20.90
N PRO A 191 12.10 31.71 21.82
CA PRO A 191 11.83 31.64 23.25
C PRO A 191 10.69 32.60 23.62
N GLY A 192 9.56 32.06 24.12
CA GLY A 192 8.46 32.84 24.69
C GLY A 192 7.11 32.77 23.98
N LEU A 193 7.01 32.08 22.84
CA LEU A 193 5.72 31.82 22.17
C LEU A 193 5.49 30.30 21.93
N PRO A 194 5.45 29.47 22.99
CA PRO A 194 5.54 28.01 22.87
C PRO A 194 4.34 27.31 22.18
N ARG A 195 3.34 28.06 21.69
CA ARG A 195 2.07 27.52 21.14
C ARG A 195 1.46 28.42 20.04
N GLY A 196 2.29 29.02 19.18
CA GLY A 196 1.84 29.99 18.18
C GLY A 196 1.36 29.38 16.84
N LEU A 197 0.59 30.17 16.09
CA LEU A 197 0.16 29.87 14.71
C LEU A 197 1.28 30.18 13.70
N ASP A 198 1.77 29.20 12.92
CA ASP A 198 2.83 29.43 11.91
C ASP A 198 2.46 30.55 10.93
N LYS A 199 3.48 31.28 10.45
CA LYS A 199 3.35 32.46 9.58
C LYS A 199 2.50 32.21 8.32
N GLU A 200 2.70 31.08 7.66
CA GLU A 200 1.95 30.73 6.45
C GLU A 200 0.48 30.42 6.75
N ILE A 201 0.21 29.68 7.83
CA ILE A 201 -1.15 29.34 8.25
C ILE A 201 -1.90 30.61 8.64
N HIS A 202 -1.23 31.50 9.40
CA HIS A 202 -1.75 32.82 9.72
C HIS A 202 -2.16 33.58 8.46
N CYS A 203 -1.29 33.64 7.45
CA CYS A 203 -1.59 34.31 6.18
C CYS A 203 -2.79 33.67 5.45
N ILE A 204 -2.88 32.34 5.44
CA ILE A 204 -4.00 31.61 4.82
C ILE A 204 -5.32 31.90 5.56
N LEU A 205 -5.33 31.84 6.89
CA LEU A 205 -6.51 32.12 7.69
C LEU A 205 -6.94 33.58 7.55
N GLN A 206 -5.99 34.52 7.54
CA GLN A 206 -6.28 35.94 7.33
C GLN A 206 -6.85 36.21 5.93
N LEU A 207 -6.35 35.51 4.90
CA LEU A 207 -6.90 35.56 3.55
C LEU A 207 -8.35 35.06 3.52
N HIS A 208 -8.64 33.90 4.11
CA HIS A 208 -9.99 33.36 4.16
C HIS A 208 -10.96 34.26 4.95
N LEU A 209 -10.49 34.85 6.06
CA LEU A 209 -11.28 35.76 6.88
C LEU A 209 -11.61 37.07 6.15
N ARG A 210 -10.65 37.65 5.43
CA ARG A 210 -10.89 38.85 4.61
C ARG A 210 -11.85 38.53 3.46
N ASN A 211 -11.66 37.39 2.81
CA ASN A 211 -12.51 36.95 1.69
C ASN A 211 -13.93 36.57 2.12
N SER A 212 -14.16 36.29 3.40
CA SER A 212 -15.50 36.07 3.95
C SER A 212 -16.19 37.37 4.35
N LEU A 213 -15.57 38.53 4.12
CA LEU A 213 -16.07 39.84 4.56
C LEU A 213 -16.38 39.89 6.07
N PHE A 214 -15.62 39.13 6.87
CA PHE A 214 -15.83 38.99 8.31
C PHE A 214 -17.22 38.44 8.70
N ASP A 215 -17.88 37.69 7.81
CA ASP A 215 -19.04 36.86 8.16
C ASP A 215 -18.58 35.48 8.66
N PHE A 216 -19.18 35.01 9.77
CA PHE A 216 -18.80 33.75 10.43
C PHE A 216 -19.14 32.54 9.55
N ASN A 217 -20.33 32.53 8.97
CA ASN A 217 -20.82 31.40 8.19
C ASN A 217 -20.04 31.27 6.87
N ALA A 218 -19.79 32.40 6.21
CA ALA A 218 -18.95 32.44 5.02
C ALA A 218 -17.49 32.04 5.35
N PHE A 219 -16.94 32.48 6.48
CA PHE A 219 -15.60 32.07 6.92
C PHE A 219 -15.53 30.56 7.12
N ASN A 220 -16.49 29.99 7.86
CA ASN A 220 -16.56 28.55 8.10
C ASN A 220 -16.60 27.75 6.77
N LYS A 221 -17.46 28.15 5.82
CA LYS A 221 -17.51 27.53 4.48
C LYS A 221 -16.19 27.63 3.71
N LYS A 222 -15.44 28.72 3.86
CA LYS A 222 -14.13 28.87 3.21
C LYS A 222 -13.08 27.94 3.82
N ILE A 223 -13.11 27.74 5.14
CA ILE A 223 -12.24 26.76 5.82
C ILE A 223 -12.60 25.32 5.40
N GLU A 224 -13.89 25.00 5.29
CA GLU A 224 -14.35 23.72 4.74
C GLU A 224 -13.85 23.50 3.30
N GLY A 225 -13.94 24.52 2.45
CA GLY A 225 -13.40 24.48 1.09
C GLY A 225 -11.89 24.26 1.05
N TRP A 226 -11.13 25.00 1.87
CA TRP A 226 -9.68 24.85 1.98
C TRP A 226 -9.27 23.43 2.43
N TYR A 227 -10.04 22.84 3.34
CA TYR A 227 -9.86 21.46 3.75
C TYR A 227 -10.09 20.49 2.58
N ASN A 228 -11.20 20.62 1.86
CA ASN A 228 -11.53 19.75 0.71
C ASN A 228 -10.43 19.82 -0.37
N ASP A 229 -10.01 21.03 -0.77
CA ASP A 229 -8.93 21.22 -1.75
C ASP A 229 -7.62 20.54 -1.30
N THR A 230 -7.35 20.59 0.00
CA THR A 230 -6.18 19.94 0.56
C THR A 230 -6.33 18.42 0.59
N MET A 231 -7.50 17.91 0.93
CA MET A 231 -7.80 16.47 0.92
C MET A 231 -7.78 15.88 -0.49
N ASP A 232 -8.18 16.62 -1.52
CA ASP A 232 -8.06 16.18 -2.91
C ASP A 232 -6.60 16.01 -3.32
N ARG A 233 -5.75 16.99 -2.99
CA ARG A 233 -4.29 16.90 -3.23
C ARG A 233 -3.65 15.74 -2.45
N VAL A 234 -4.05 15.54 -1.20
CA VAL A 234 -3.54 14.47 -0.33
C VAL A 234 -3.97 13.10 -0.84
N SER A 235 -5.21 12.97 -1.31
CA SER A 235 -5.75 11.74 -1.90
C SER A 235 -5.00 11.36 -3.17
N GLY A 236 -4.62 12.34 -4.01
CA GLY A 236 -3.75 12.11 -5.16
C GLY A 236 -2.36 11.58 -4.77
N TRP A 237 -1.74 12.19 -3.76
CA TRP A 237 -0.45 11.72 -3.23
C TRP A 237 -0.55 10.30 -2.65
N TYR A 238 -1.65 9.99 -1.95
CA TYR A 238 -1.93 8.65 -1.42
C TYR A 238 -1.99 7.61 -2.53
N LYS A 239 -2.79 7.88 -3.56
CA LYS A 239 -2.94 6.96 -4.69
C LYS A 239 -1.58 6.64 -5.32
N ARG A 240 -0.71 7.64 -5.49
CA ARG A 240 0.65 7.43 -6.02
C ARG A 240 1.53 6.60 -5.08
N GLN A 241 1.46 6.87 -3.78
CA GLN A 241 2.20 6.11 -2.76
C GLN A 241 1.74 4.65 -2.74
N THR A 242 0.44 4.38 -2.74
CA THR A 242 -0.12 3.02 -2.77
C THR A 242 0.27 2.28 -4.04
N GLN A 243 0.27 2.94 -5.20
CA GLN A 243 0.72 2.34 -6.47
C GLN A 243 2.20 1.92 -6.39
N PHE A 244 3.06 2.75 -5.80
CA PHE A 244 4.46 2.36 -5.60
C PHE A 244 4.61 1.21 -4.60
N ILE A 245 3.85 1.19 -3.51
CA ILE A 245 3.83 0.07 -2.56
C ILE A 245 3.40 -1.22 -3.27
N LEU A 246 2.35 -1.18 -4.09
CA LEU A 246 1.88 -2.32 -4.87
C LEU A 246 2.93 -2.78 -5.89
N PHE A 247 3.67 -1.87 -6.51
CA PHE A 247 4.77 -2.22 -7.39
C PHE A 247 5.90 -2.95 -6.65
N VAL A 248 6.35 -2.40 -5.50
CA VAL A 248 7.40 -3.03 -4.68
C VAL A 248 6.93 -4.38 -4.14
N LEU A 249 5.69 -4.45 -3.68
CA LEU A 249 5.06 -5.69 -3.21
C LEU A 249 4.94 -6.70 -4.35
N GLY A 250 4.53 -6.26 -5.54
CA GLY A 250 4.44 -7.10 -6.73
C GLY A 250 5.80 -7.65 -7.16
N PHE A 251 6.85 -6.83 -7.10
CA PHE A 251 8.22 -7.28 -7.33
C PHE A 251 8.68 -8.28 -6.28
N ALA A 252 8.40 -8.02 -4.99
CA ALA A 252 8.72 -8.93 -3.91
C ALA A 252 7.98 -10.27 -4.07
N LEU A 253 6.70 -10.26 -4.43
CA LEU A 253 5.92 -11.46 -4.72
C LEU A 253 6.47 -12.20 -5.94
N ALA A 254 6.79 -11.50 -7.02
CA ALA A 254 7.40 -12.10 -8.20
C ALA A 254 8.74 -12.78 -7.88
N PHE A 255 9.56 -12.15 -7.03
CA PHE A 255 10.80 -12.76 -6.54
C PHE A 255 10.54 -13.95 -5.61
N ILE A 256 9.68 -13.83 -4.61
CA ILE A 256 9.39 -14.89 -3.63
C ILE A 256 8.83 -16.14 -4.32
N PHE A 257 7.89 -15.95 -5.24
CA PHE A 257 7.21 -17.02 -5.96
C PHE A 257 7.86 -17.39 -7.31
N ASN A 258 8.97 -16.74 -7.68
CA ASN A 258 9.63 -16.92 -8.99
C ASN A 258 8.64 -16.76 -10.16
N VAL A 259 7.84 -15.70 -10.14
CA VAL A 259 6.82 -15.39 -11.15
C VAL A 259 7.44 -14.56 -12.26
N ASP A 260 8.08 -15.26 -13.18
CA ASP A 260 8.71 -14.66 -14.35
C ASP A 260 7.74 -14.70 -15.54
N THR A 261 7.26 -13.53 -15.97
CA THR A 261 6.35 -13.41 -17.11
C THR A 261 6.91 -14.05 -18.37
N VAL A 262 8.20 -13.87 -18.67
CA VAL A 262 8.84 -14.41 -19.88
C VAL A 262 8.88 -15.94 -19.82
N ALA A 263 9.19 -16.50 -18.66
CA ALA A 263 9.20 -17.95 -18.46
C ALA A 263 7.79 -18.55 -18.58
N ILE A 264 6.78 -17.90 -18.02
CA ILE A 264 5.37 -18.32 -18.13
C ILE A 264 4.94 -18.35 -19.60
N THR A 265 5.19 -17.28 -20.35
CA THR A 265 4.82 -17.20 -21.76
C THR A 265 5.50 -18.29 -22.58
N ASN A 266 6.80 -18.52 -22.36
CA ASN A 266 7.53 -19.58 -23.05
C ASN A 266 6.98 -20.98 -22.72
N LYS A 267 6.63 -21.23 -21.46
CA LYS A 267 6.04 -22.51 -21.05
C LYS A 267 4.67 -22.73 -21.67
N LEU A 268 3.75 -21.78 -21.52
CA LEU A 268 2.37 -21.92 -22.03
C LEU A 268 2.30 -21.94 -23.57
N SER A 269 3.25 -21.31 -24.26
CA SER A 269 3.31 -21.35 -25.73
C SER A 269 3.85 -22.68 -26.26
N THR A 270 4.75 -23.35 -25.52
CA THR A 270 5.38 -24.60 -25.94
C THR A 270 4.59 -25.83 -25.49
N ASP A 271 4.08 -25.82 -24.25
CA ASP A 271 3.39 -26.95 -23.63
C ASP A 271 1.87 -26.80 -23.78
N LYS A 272 1.26 -27.70 -24.57
CA LYS A 272 -0.19 -27.71 -24.82
C LYS A 272 -0.99 -28.09 -23.58
N ASP A 273 -0.56 -29.12 -22.85
CA ASP A 273 -1.33 -29.66 -21.74
C ASP A 273 -1.34 -28.67 -20.57
N ALA A 274 -0.19 -28.05 -20.29
CA ALA A 274 -0.11 -27.00 -19.28
C ALA A 274 -1.00 -25.80 -19.64
N ARG A 275 -1.03 -25.39 -20.91
CA ARG A 275 -1.89 -24.29 -21.37
C ARG A 275 -3.36 -24.61 -21.19
N ASP A 276 -3.81 -25.79 -21.64
CA ASP A 276 -5.21 -26.19 -21.57
C ASP A 276 -5.69 -26.25 -20.11
N GLN A 277 -4.86 -26.77 -19.20
CA GLN A 277 -5.15 -26.81 -17.76
C GLN A 277 -5.28 -25.40 -17.16
N VAL A 278 -4.35 -24.49 -17.45
CA VAL A 278 -4.43 -23.10 -16.93
C VAL A 278 -5.68 -22.39 -17.46
N VAL A 279 -6.03 -22.58 -18.73
CA VAL A 279 -7.24 -21.97 -19.30
C VAL A 279 -8.52 -22.53 -18.66
N GLN A 280 -8.57 -23.83 -18.40
CA GLN A 280 -9.70 -24.43 -17.67
C GLN A 280 -9.85 -23.83 -16.27
N LEU A 281 -8.74 -23.70 -15.53
CA LEU A 281 -8.73 -23.03 -14.22
C LEU A 281 -9.20 -21.58 -14.32
N ALA A 282 -8.76 -20.86 -15.36
CA ALA A 282 -9.16 -19.47 -15.59
C ALA A 282 -10.66 -19.32 -15.83
N VAL A 283 -11.25 -20.19 -16.65
CA VAL A 283 -12.69 -20.20 -16.94
C VAL A 283 -13.51 -20.51 -15.67
N GLN A 284 -13.10 -21.52 -14.90
CA GLN A 284 -13.76 -21.85 -13.63
C GLN A 284 -13.68 -20.71 -12.61
N SER A 285 -12.56 -19.99 -12.60
CA SER A 285 -12.31 -18.94 -11.61
C SER A 285 -12.96 -17.59 -11.95
N ALA A 286 -13.32 -17.36 -13.21
CA ALA A 286 -13.96 -16.11 -13.63
C ALA A 286 -15.30 -15.87 -12.91
N ASP A 287 -16.10 -16.93 -12.71
CA ASP A 287 -17.35 -16.84 -11.97
C ASP A 287 -17.12 -16.64 -10.47
N LEU A 288 -16.08 -17.27 -9.90
CA LEU A 288 -15.72 -17.15 -8.48
C LEU A 288 -15.37 -15.70 -8.10
N TYR A 289 -14.60 -15.01 -8.94
CA TYR A 289 -14.09 -13.67 -8.61
C TYR A 289 -15.03 -12.53 -8.99
N LYS A 290 -16.15 -12.81 -9.64
CA LYS A 290 -17.13 -11.80 -10.06
C LYS A 290 -17.69 -10.96 -8.91
N ASN A 291 -17.87 -11.59 -7.76
CA ASN A 291 -18.41 -10.95 -6.55
C ASN A 291 -17.32 -10.63 -5.51
N ASP A 292 -16.04 -10.73 -5.88
CA ASP A 292 -14.95 -10.43 -4.96
C ASP A 292 -14.87 -8.92 -4.70
N PRO A 293 -14.88 -8.45 -3.44
CA PRO A 293 -14.75 -7.02 -3.11
C PRO A 293 -13.50 -6.37 -3.71
N ARG A 294 -12.40 -7.14 -3.86
CA ARG A 294 -11.13 -6.66 -4.43
C ARG A 294 -11.24 -6.40 -5.94
N VAL A 295 -12.22 -7.01 -6.59
CA VAL A 295 -12.51 -6.86 -8.02
C VAL A 295 -13.51 -5.73 -8.25
N GLN A 296 -14.54 -5.61 -7.41
CA GLN A 296 -15.65 -4.67 -7.63
C GLN A 296 -15.34 -3.18 -7.36
N LYS A 297 -14.07 -2.78 -7.17
CA LYS A 297 -13.67 -1.39 -6.90
C LYS A 297 -14.56 -0.68 -5.84
N GLN A 298 -15.01 -1.38 -4.81
CA GLN A 298 -15.65 -0.69 -3.70
C GLN A 298 -14.56 -0.09 -2.82
N GLN A 299 -14.30 1.21 -3.01
CA GLN A 299 -13.82 2.02 -1.91
C GLN A 299 -14.81 1.82 -0.77
N GLN A 300 -14.43 1.07 0.26
CA GLN A 300 -15.29 0.90 1.42
C GLN A 300 -15.61 2.31 1.97
N PRO A 301 -16.89 2.66 2.15
CA PRO A 301 -17.26 3.91 2.79
C PRO A 301 -16.66 3.92 4.20
N ALA A 302 -16.10 5.07 4.56
CA ALA A 302 -15.62 5.38 5.90
C ALA A 302 -16.80 5.50 6.86
N ASN A 303 -17.52 4.41 7.10
CA ASN A 303 -18.56 4.37 8.11
C ASN A 303 -17.87 4.07 9.44
N GLY A 304 -17.77 5.14 10.23
CA GLY A 304 -17.25 5.15 11.59
C GLY A 304 -18.09 4.28 12.50
N GLU A 305 -17.45 3.26 13.05
CA GLU A 305 -17.64 2.68 14.37
C GLU A 305 -16.69 1.50 14.42
N THR A 306 -15.48 1.74 14.94
CA THR A 306 -14.42 0.72 14.89
C THR A 306 -13.91 0.49 16.30
N ASN A 307 -14.53 -0.48 16.97
CA ASN A 307 -13.97 -1.08 18.18
C ASN A 307 -12.53 -1.55 17.88
N PRO A 308 -11.60 -1.51 18.84
CA PRO A 308 -10.19 -1.88 18.61
C PRO A 308 -10.05 -3.32 18.08
N ASP A 309 -10.92 -4.19 18.58
CA ASP A 309 -11.05 -5.58 18.14
C ASP A 309 -11.50 -5.70 16.68
N SER A 310 -12.26 -4.73 16.17
CA SER A 310 -12.76 -4.75 14.79
C SER A 310 -11.69 -4.43 13.74
N LEU A 311 -10.71 -3.56 14.04
CA LEU A 311 -9.56 -3.34 13.12
C LEU A 311 -8.64 -4.56 13.05
N LEU A 312 -8.34 -5.19 14.20
CA LEU A 312 -7.53 -6.40 14.24
C LEU A 312 -8.25 -7.56 13.55
N LYS A 313 -9.56 -7.73 13.78
CA LYS A 313 -10.38 -8.72 13.07
C LYS A 313 -10.42 -8.46 11.57
N LEU A 314 -10.52 -7.20 11.14
CA LEU A 314 -10.51 -6.83 9.72
C LEU A 314 -9.15 -7.13 9.05
N SER A 315 -8.05 -6.74 9.69
CA SER A 315 -6.68 -7.06 9.22
C SER A 315 -6.45 -8.58 9.17
N GLN A 316 -6.88 -9.32 10.19
CA GLN A 316 -6.86 -10.78 10.20
C GLN A 316 -7.71 -11.38 9.08
N GLY A 317 -8.86 -10.79 8.76
CA GLY A 317 -9.70 -11.16 7.63
C GLY A 317 -8.95 -11.09 6.31
N TYR A 318 -8.27 -9.97 6.03
CA TYR A 318 -7.44 -9.82 4.83
C TYR A 318 -6.26 -10.80 4.81
N LEU A 319 -5.61 -11.07 5.95
CA LEU A 319 -4.54 -12.08 6.05
C LEU A 319 -5.05 -13.50 5.80
N ASN A 320 -6.22 -13.84 6.32
CA ASN A 320 -6.85 -15.14 6.09
C ASN A 320 -7.21 -15.29 4.61
N GLU A 321 -7.67 -14.22 3.97
CA GLU A 321 -7.96 -14.22 2.54
C GLU A 321 -6.68 -14.34 1.69
N ALA A 322 -5.60 -13.67 2.08
CA ALA A 322 -4.28 -13.84 1.46
C ALA A 322 -3.78 -15.28 1.60
N LYS A 323 -3.91 -15.89 2.80
CA LYS A 323 -3.57 -17.30 3.05
C LYS A 323 -4.41 -18.25 2.19
N ARG A 324 -5.73 -18.04 2.12
CA ARG A 324 -6.62 -18.82 1.24
C ARG A 324 -6.18 -18.73 -0.22
N THR A 325 -5.94 -17.51 -0.71
CA THR A 325 -5.47 -17.29 -2.08
C THR A 325 -4.16 -18.03 -2.33
N LEU A 326 -3.24 -18.02 -1.36
CA LEU A 326 -1.96 -18.72 -1.44
C LEU A 326 -2.11 -20.25 -1.45
N ASP A 327 -2.90 -20.79 -0.53
CA ASP A 327 -2.99 -22.23 -0.30
C ASP A 327 -3.89 -22.95 -1.30
N SER A 328 -4.99 -22.32 -1.73
CA SER A 328 -5.98 -22.95 -2.62
C SER A 328 -5.90 -22.44 -4.06
N SER A 329 -5.73 -21.14 -4.27
CA SER A 329 -5.90 -20.52 -5.60
C SER A 329 -4.60 -20.46 -6.39
N LEU A 330 -3.45 -20.29 -5.74
CA LEU A 330 -2.15 -20.16 -6.40
C LEU A 330 -1.40 -21.48 -6.56
N LYS A 331 -1.65 -22.49 -5.71
CA LYS A 331 -0.88 -23.74 -5.71
C LYS A 331 -0.96 -24.51 -7.03
N ASN A 332 -2.18 -24.70 -7.56
CA ASN A 332 -2.38 -25.45 -8.80
C ASN A 332 -1.87 -24.67 -10.02
N PRO A 333 -2.26 -23.40 -10.25
CA PRO A 333 -1.72 -22.62 -11.37
C PRO A 333 -0.20 -22.47 -11.32
N ASN A 334 0.40 -22.28 -10.15
CA ASN A 334 1.86 -22.20 -10.02
C ASN A 334 2.54 -23.51 -10.43
N MET A 335 2.01 -24.65 -9.99
CA MET A 335 2.54 -25.97 -10.36
C MET A 335 2.46 -26.19 -11.88
N VAL A 336 1.29 -25.91 -12.48
CA VAL A 336 1.06 -26.07 -13.92
C VAL A 336 1.93 -25.11 -14.74
N ALA A 337 2.01 -23.84 -14.33
CA ALA A 337 2.84 -22.83 -14.99
C ALA A 337 4.35 -22.98 -14.70
N GLY A 338 4.76 -23.94 -13.85
CA GLY A 338 6.17 -24.16 -13.51
C GLY A 338 6.78 -23.03 -12.69
N LEU A 339 5.96 -22.34 -11.90
CA LEU A 339 6.35 -21.26 -11.01
C LEU A 339 6.92 -21.79 -9.70
N GLY A 340 7.75 -20.98 -9.06
CA GLY A 340 8.48 -21.35 -7.84
C GLY A 340 9.95 -21.69 -8.09
N TRP A 341 10.71 -21.81 -6.99
CA TRP A 341 12.17 -21.99 -7.03
C TRP A 341 12.64 -23.44 -7.20
N GLY A 342 11.73 -24.37 -7.50
CA GLY A 342 12.02 -25.79 -7.69
C GLY A 342 12.79 -26.44 -6.53
N GLU A 343 13.60 -27.46 -6.84
CA GLU A 343 14.48 -28.14 -5.88
C GLU A 343 15.78 -27.36 -5.55
N TYR A 344 15.83 -26.05 -5.78
CA TYR A 344 16.98 -25.18 -5.47
C TYR A 344 18.32 -25.61 -6.13
N GLY A 345 18.26 -26.17 -7.35
CA GLY A 345 19.46 -26.56 -8.09
C GLY A 345 20.20 -27.76 -7.48
N LYS A 346 19.51 -28.60 -6.68
CA LYS A 346 20.07 -29.86 -6.16
C LYS A 346 20.67 -30.78 -7.23
N ASP A 347 20.16 -30.67 -8.46
CA ASP A 347 20.59 -31.47 -9.60
C ASP A 347 21.33 -30.64 -10.68
N ASP A 348 21.54 -29.34 -10.47
CA ASP A 348 22.28 -28.48 -11.42
C ASP A 348 23.80 -28.63 -11.21
N PRO A 349 24.52 -29.32 -12.13
CA PRO A 349 25.95 -29.60 -11.94
C PRO A 349 26.80 -28.33 -11.94
N ALA A 350 26.38 -27.28 -12.66
CA ALA A 350 27.12 -26.03 -12.75
C ALA A 350 27.00 -25.23 -11.44
N PHE A 351 25.81 -25.20 -10.86
CA PHE A 351 25.59 -24.58 -9.54
C PHE A 351 26.34 -25.32 -8.44
N ILE A 352 26.24 -26.66 -8.41
CA ILE A 352 26.94 -27.51 -7.43
C ILE A 352 28.45 -27.27 -7.50
N ARG A 353 29.03 -27.21 -8.70
CA ARG A 353 30.47 -26.95 -8.89
C ARG A 353 30.88 -25.55 -8.43
N ARG A 354 30.09 -24.52 -8.75
CA ARG A 354 30.39 -23.13 -8.37
C ARG A 354 30.27 -22.89 -6.87
N LEU A 355 29.23 -23.46 -6.24
CA LEU A 355 29.00 -23.33 -4.81
C LEU A 355 30.01 -24.16 -4.01
N SER A 356 30.30 -25.39 -4.43
CA SER A 356 31.30 -26.24 -3.78
C SER A 356 32.70 -25.61 -3.84
N ALA A 357 33.10 -25.00 -4.96
CA ALA A 357 34.34 -24.23 -5.07
C ALA A 357 34.38 -22.99 -4.17
N LYS A 358 33.29 -22.21 -4.08
CA LYS A 358 33.20 -21.03 -3.18
C LYS A 358 33.18 -21.43 -1.71
N CYS A 359 32.45 -22.48 -1.33
CA CYS A 359 32.43 -23.02 0.03
C CYS A 359 33.79 -23.60 0.42
N PHE A 360 34.49 -24.26 -0.50
CA PHE A 360 35.86 -24.77 -0.30
C PHE A 360 36.87 -23.63 -0.15
N HIS A 361 36.78 -22.58 -0.96
CA HIS A 361 37.64 -21.40 -0.84
C HIS A 361 37.40 -20.63 0.46
N ARG A 362 36.13 -20.47 0.88
CA ARG A 362 35.80 -19.84 2.16
C ARG A 362 36.16 -20.73 3.36
N PHE A 363 36.18 -22.06 3.20
CA PHE A 363 36.73 -23.02 4.14
C PHE A 363 38.24 -22.85 4.33
N LEU A 364 39.00 -22.68 3.23
CA LEU A 364 40.44 -22.40 3.28
C LEU A 364 40.77 -21.07 3.98
N ILE A 365 39.91 -20.06 3.85
CA ILE A 365 40.14 -18.71 4.39
C ILE A 365 39.63 -18.55 5.84
N PHE A 366 38.51 -19.16 6.23
CA PHE A 366 37.82 -18.90 7.51
C PHE A 366 37.59 -20.13 8.41
N GLY A 367 37.96 -21.35 8.01
CA GLY A 367 37.61 -22.58 8.74
C GLY A 367 38.68 -23.07 9.74
N ARG A 368 38.54 -22.74 11.03
CA ARG A 368 39.22 -23.47 12.13
C ARG A 368 38.23 -24.47 12.78
N ILE A 369 38.56 -25.75 12.72
CA ILE A 369 38.03 -26.88 13.53
C ILE A 369 36.74 -27.59 13.02
N ARG A 370 35.51 -27.07 13.18
CA ARG A 370 34.26 -27.88 13.02
C ARG A 370 33.99 -28.50 11.64
N MET A 371 34.53 -27.93 10.55
CA MET A 371 34.34 -28.46 9.18
C MET A 371 35.46 -29.39 8.71
N LYS A 372 36.59 -29.45 9.42
CA LYS A 372 37.69 -30.35 9.06
C LYS A 372 37.29 -31.81 9.31
N ASP A 373 36.52 -32.03 10.38
CA ASP A 373 36.00 -33.35 10.75
C ASP A 373 34.96 -33.88 9.75
N SER A 374 34.10 -33.00 9.20
CA SER A 374 33.11 -33.41 8.19
C SER A 374 33.74 -33.74 6.84
N LEU A 375 34.77 -32.99 6.41
CA LEU A 375 35.56 -33.30 5.22
C LEU A 375 36.32 -34.63 5.36
N ASN A 376 36.94 -34.87 6.51
CA ASN A 376 37.63 -36.14 6.79
C ASN A 376 36.63 -37.31 6.83
N ALA A 377 35.45 -37.13 7.43
CA ALA A 377 34.41 -38.15 7.46
C ALA A 377 33.85 -38.48 6.07
N VAL A 378 33.64 -37.47 5.21
CA VAL A 378 33.20 -37.66 3.82
C VAL A 378 34.29 -38.34 2.98
N SER A 379 35.55 -37.89 3.10
CA SER A 379 36.69 -38.51 2.43
C SER A 379 36.84 -40.00 2.80
N ASN A 380 36.64 -40.35 4.08
CA ASN A 380 36.71 -41.75 4.54
C ASN A 380 35.57 -42.61 3.99
N ARG A 381 34.34 -42.09 3.90
CA ARG A 381 33.20 -42.80 3.28
C ARG A 381 33.43 -43.04 1.79
N ILE A 382 33.94 -42.04 1.08
CA ILE A 382 34.22 -42.13 -0.35
C ILE A 382 35.36 -43.12 -0.62
N ASN A 383 36.43 -43.11 0.19
CA ASN A 383 37.51 -44.08 0.05
C ASN A 383 37.01 -45.52 0.27
N LYS A 384 36.06 -45.73 1.19
CA LYS A 384 35.39 -47.02 1.41
C LYS A 384 34.50 -47.44 0.21
N GLU A 385 33.71 -46.52 -0.33
CA GLU A 385 32.85 -46.79 -1.50
C GLU A 385 33.66 -47.05 -2.79
N ILE A 386 34.73 -46.29 -3.02
CA ILE A 386 35.63 -46.46 -4.18
C ILE A 386 36.41 -47.78 -4.08
N SER A 387 36.81 -48.23 -2.87
CA SER A 387 37.45 -49.54 -2.71
C SER A 387 36.53 -50.72 -3.08
N LEU A 388 35.22 -50.51 -3.10
CA LEU A 388 34.21 -51.51 -3.47
C LEU A 388 33.77 -51.43 -4.93
N GLN A 389 33.98 -50.29 -5.60
CA GLN A 389 33.63 -50.08 -7.01
C GLN A 389 34.90 -49.86 -7.83
N GLN A 390 35.36 -50.91 -8.52
CA GLN A 390 36.49 -50.89 -9.47
C GLN A 390 36.19 -50.06 -10.74
N LYS A 391 35.88 -48.77 -10.61
CA LYS A 391 35.78 -47.82 -11.73
C LYS A 391 36.71 -46.63 -11.50
N PRO A 392 37.39 -46.11 -12.54
CA PRO A 392 38.17 -44.88 -12.43
C PRO A 392 37.19 -43.71 -12.27
N VAL A 393 36.99 -43.28 -11.03
CA VAL A 393 36.13 -42.12 -10.72
C VAL A 393 37.01 -40.97 -10.26
N ASN A 394 36.78 -39.78 -10.82
CA ASN A 394 37.50 -38.58 -10.45
C ASN A 394 37.15 -38.16 -9.01
N LYS A 395 38.00 -38.57 -8.06
CA LYS A 395 37.81 -38.45 -6.60
C LYS A 395 37.41 -37.04 -6.17
N ASP A 396 38.05 -36.01 -6.74
CA ASP A 396 37.85 -34.62 -6.33
C ASP A 396 36.43 -34.12 -6.64
N SER A 397 35.90 -34.51 -7.80
CA SER A 397 34.54 -34.16 -8.22
C SER A 397 33.46 -34.82 -7.35
N LEU A 398 33.72 -36.05 -6.91
CA LEU A 398 32.78 -36.82 -6.10
C LEU A 398 32.73 -36.32 -4.66
N ILE A 399 33.90 -35.99 -4.08
CA ILE A 399 34.03 -35.36 -2.76
C ILE A 399 33.27 -34.02 -2.71
N LEU A 400 33.41 -33.17 -3.74
CA LEU A 400 32.71 -31.89 -3.82
C LEU A 400 31.18 -32.05 -3.88
N VAL A 401 30.68 -33.05 -4.62
CA VAL A 401 29.25 -33.34 -4.75
C VAL A 401 28.67 -33.91 -3.44
N GLN A 402 29.36 -34.84 -2.79
CA GLN A 402 28.92 -35.41 -1.51
C GLN A 402 28.99 -34.37 -0.38
N PHE A 403 30.04 -33.55 -0.37
CA PHE A 403 30.15 -32.40 0.54
C PHE A 403 29.01 -31.41 0.32
N TYR A 404 28.65 -31.08 -0.92
CA TYR A 404 27.50 -30.24 -1.23
C TYR A 404 26.19 -30.84 -0.70
N LYS A 405 25.94 -32.15 -0.90
CA LYS A 405 24.74 -32.83 -0.38
C LYS A 405 24.63 -32.75 1.15
N GLU A 406 25.73 -32.89 1.88
CA GLU A 406 25.80 -32.69 3.34
C GLU A 406 25.52 -31.23 3.74
N GLN A 407 26.05 -30.26 3.00
CA GLN A 407 25.80 -28.84 3.28
C GLN A 407 24.34 -28.44 3.01
N VAL A 408 23.70 -28.98 1.97
CA VAL A 408 22.27 -28.77 1.68
C VAL A 408 21.39 -29.20 2.85
N LYS A 409 21.74 -30.30 3.53
CA LYS A 409 21.02 -30.77 4.71
C LYS A 409 21.21 -29.85 5.91
N ASN A 410 22.44 -29.38 6.15
CA ASN A 410 22.77 -28.59 7.34
C ASN A 410 22.38 -27.10 7.23
N PHE A 411 22.37 -26.52 6.02
CA PHE A 411 22.06 -25.11 5.80
C PHE A 411 21.10 -24.88 4.61
N PRO A 412 19.87 -25.44 4.65
CA PRO A 412 18.95 -25.42 3.52
C PRO A 412 18.57 -24.00 3.09
N VAL A 413 18.34 -23.09 4.05
CA VAL A 413 17.96 -21.70 3.77
C VAL A 413 19.08 -20.93 3.08
N ARG A 414 20.33 -21.07 3.53
CA ARG A 414 21.48 -20.36 2.96
C ARG A 414 21.80 -20.80 1.53
N ILE A 415 21.62 -22.10 1.25
CA ILE A 415 21.86 -22.63 -0.09
C ILE A 415 20.73 -22.24 -1.04
N LYS A 416 19.48 -22.31 -0.56
CA LYS A 416 18.32 -21.78 -1.30
C LYS A 416 18.52 -20.32 -1.69
N THR A 417 18.88 -19.44 -0.76
CA THR A 417 19.11 -18.02 -1.09
C THR A 417 20.27 -17.85 -2.08
N SER A 418 21.36 -18.61 -1.91
CA SER A 418 22.50 -18.58 -2.84
C SER A 418 22.13 -19.02 -4.26
N TYR A 419 21.29 -20.05 -4.40
CA TYR A 419 20.77 -20.51 -5.69
C TYR A 419 19.86 -19.48 -6.35
N ILE A 420 18.98 -18.85 -5.55
CA ILE A 420 18.11 -17.77 -6.02
C ILE A 420 18.94 -16.65 -6.64
N PHE A 421 19.94 -16.12 -5.93
CA PHE A 421 20.79 -15.05 -6.47
C PHE A 421 21.67 -15.50 -7.65
N TYR A 422 22.03 -16.78 -7.75
CA TYR A 422 22.76 -17.32 -8.90
C TYR A 422 21.89 -17.43 -10.15
N SER A 423 20.63 -17.87 -10.00
CA SER A 423 19.71 -18.14 -11.11
C SER A 423 18.97 -16.89 -11.61
N VAL A 424 18.98 -15.79 -10.84
CA VAL A 424 18.42 -14.50 -11.25
C VAL A 424 19.41 -13.76 -12.13
N GLY A 425 19.30 -13.99 -13.45
CA GLY A 425 19.97 -13.17 -14.46
C GLY A 425 19.10 -12.00 -14.96
N ALA A 426 19.64 -11.17 -15.85
CA ALA A 426 18.95 -10.00 -16.40
C ALA A 426 17.58 -10.33 -17.03
N LYS A 427 17.45 -11.48 -17.71
CA LYS A 427 16.18 -11.94 -18.31
C LYS A 427 15.10 -12.18 -17.24
N LYS A 428 15.46 -12.80 -16.12
CA LYS A 428 14.52 -13.02 -15.00
C LYS A 428 14.13 -11.71 -14.33
N ILE A 429 15.08 -10.78 -14.17
CA ILE A 429 14.80 -9.46 -13.61
C ILE A 429 13.78 -8.73 -14.48
N LEU A 430 13.94 -8.78 -15.81
CA LEU A 430 12.96 -8.22 -16.75
C LEU A 430 11.58 -8.88 -16.59
N GLY A 431 11.54 -10.21 -16.51
CA GLY A 431 10.31 -10.95 -16.23
C GLY A 431 9.62 -10.53 -14.94
N PHE A 432 10.38 -10.36 -13.85
CA PHE A 432 9.86 -9.88 -12.57
C PHE A 432 9.39 -8.43 -12.62
N MET A 433 10.06 -7.56 -13.39
CA MET A 433 9.62 -6.19 -13.61
C MET A 433 8.26 -6.17 -14.32
N ILE A 434 8.08 -6.95 -15.38
CA ILE A 434 6.80 -7.04 -16.10
C ILE A 434 5.70 -7.55 -15.16
N THR A 435 5.99 -8.59 -14.36
CA THR A 435 5.04 -9.09 -13.36
C THR A 435 4.71 -8.02 -12.31
N ALA A 436 5.69 -7.26 -11.84
CA ALA A 436 5.47 -6.19 -10.85
C ALA A 436 4.60 -5.06 -11.42
N PHE A 437 4.85 -4.65 -12.67
CA PHE A 437 3.99 -3.69 -13.38
C PHE A 437 2.58 -4.24 -13.56
N ALA A 438 2.45 -5.53 -13.89
CA ALA A 438 1.15 -6.15 -14.02
C ALA A 438 0.37 -6.12 -12.69
N ILE A 439 0.99 -6.52 -11.59
CA ILE A 439 0.38 -6.49 -10.25
C ILE A 439 -0.02 -5.06 -9.84
N CYS A 440 0.77 -4.05 -10.22
CA CYS A 440 0.49 -2.65 -9.94
C CYS A 440 -0.85 -2.17 -10.54
N LEU A 441 -1.26 -2.70 -11.70
CA LEU A 441 -2.56 -2.39 -12.33
C LEU A 441 -3.77 -2.84 -11.49
N GLY A 442 -3.57 -3.81 -10.60
CA GLY A 442 -4.58 -4.28 -9.65
C GLY A 442 -5.54 -5.31 -10.22
N ALA A 443 -6.24 -6.01 -9.31
CA ALA A 443 -7.15 -7.10 -9.65
C ALA A 443 -8.34 -6.70 -10.55
N PRO A 444 -9.00 -5.52 -10.37
CA PRO A 444 -10.13 -5.13 -11.22
C PRO A 444 -9.77 -5.10 -12.71
N PHE A 445 -8.60 -4.56 -13.06
CA PHE A 445 -8.13 -4.46 -14.44
C PHE A 445 -8.00 -5.85 -15.09
N TRP A 446 -7.32 -6.79 -14.42
CA TRP A 446 -7.09 -8.13 -14.96
C TRP A 446 -8.36 -8.97 -15.00
N PHE A 447 -9.29 -8.75 -14.06
CA PHE A 447 -10.59 -9.41 -14.09
C PHE A 447 -11.43 -8.98 -15.29
N ASP A 448 -11.51 -7.67 -15.55
CA ASP A 448 -12.22 -7.14 -16.71
C ASP A 448 -11.63 -7.67 -18.02
N LEU A 449 -10.30 -7.73 -18.10
CA LEU A 449 -9.61 -8.30 -19.26
C LEU A 449 -9.88 -9.80 -19.40
N LEU A 450 -9.83 -10.57 -18.30
CA LEU A 450 -10.12 -12.00 -18.30
C LEU A 450 -11.52 -12.29 -18.83
N ASN A 451 -12.52 -11.57 -18.33
CA ASN A 451 -13.91 -11.70 -18.77
C ASN A 451 -14.09 -11.41 -20.26
N LYS A 452 -13.41 -10.37 -20.78
CA LYS A 452 -13.45 -10.06 -22.21
C LYS A 452 -12.85 -11.19 -23.04
N LEU A 453 -11.69 -11.73 -22.63
CA LEU A 453 -11.01 -12.81 -23.36
C LEU A 453 -11.81 -14.13 -23.34
N ILE A 454 -12.41 -14.50 -22.19
CA ILE A 454 -13.25 -15.69 -22.08
C ILE A 454 -14.51 -15.57 -22.98
N LYS A 455 -15.15 -14.40 -23.02
CA LYS A 455 -16.29 -14.15 -23.90
C LYS A 455 -15.92 -14.31 -25.38
N ILE A 456 -14.78 -13.77 -25.79
CA ILE A 456 -14.26 -13.90 -27.17
C ILE A 456 -13.98 -15.37 -27.51
N ARG A 457 -13.37 -16.12 -26.58
CA ARG A 457 -13.12 -17.55 -26.73
C ARG A 457 -14.42 -18.35 -26.89
N GLY A 458 -15.43 -18.05 -26.08
CA GLY A 458 -16.75 -18.70 -26.13
C GLY A 458 -17.53 -18.39 -27.41
N ALA A 459 -17.49 -17.14 -27.89
CA ALA A 459 -18.15 -16.73 -29.13
C ALA A 459 -17.62 -17.47 -30.37
N GLY A 460 -16.34 -17.88 -30.35
CA GLY A 460 -15.75 -18.70 -31.40
C GLY A 460 -16.28 -20.15 -31.47
N ASN A 461 -16.93 -20.64 -30.41
CA ASN A 461 -17.39 -22.03 -30.30
C ASN A 461 -18.85 -22.23 -30.75
N ASN A 462 -19.64 -21.15 -30.82
CA ASN A 462 -21.08 -21.21 -31.11
C ASN A 462 -21.44 -21.27 -32.62
N ASN A 463 -20.46 -21.14 -33.51
CA ASN A 463 -20.69 -21.10 -34.96
C ASN A 463 -20.59 -22.49 -35.66
N ASN A 464 -20.27 -23.56 -34.92
CA ASN A 464 -20.13 -24.92 -35.49
C ASN A 464 -21.34 -25.84 -35.22
N SER A 465 -22.38 -25.36 -34.54
CA SER A 465 -23.57 -26.16 -34.20
C SER A 465 -24.83 -25.77 -34.98
N SER A 466 -24.72 -24.92 -36.01
CA SER A 466 -25.89 -24.35 -36.71
C SER A 466 -26.23 -25.00 -38.06
N ASN A 467 -25.57 -26.09 -38.46
CA ASN A 467 -25.85 -26.78 -39.74
C ASN A 467 -26.32 -28.23 -39.58
N THR A 468 -27.14 -28.51 -38.58
CA THR A 468 -28.05 -29.66 -38.58
C THR A 468 -29.39 -29.20 -38.03
N VAL A 469 -30.13 -28.43 -38.83
CA VAL A 469 -31.57 -28.23 -38.60
C VAL A 469 -32.25 -29.43 -39.24
N ASP A 470 -32.47 -30.47 -38.44
CA ASP A 470 -33.42 -31.51 -38.77
C ASP A 470 -34.81 -30.93 -38.56
N LEU A 471 -35.62 -31.00 -39.63
CA LEU A 471 -37.02 -30.66 -39.63
C LEU A 471 -37.72 -31.68 -38.73
N THR A 472 -38.36 -31.25 -37.64
CA THR A 472 -39.62 -31.83 -37.13
C THR A 472 -40.07 -31.15 -35.84
N ALA A 473 -41.40 -31.10 -35.67
CA ALA A 473 -42.16 -30.75 -34.48
C ALA A 473 -42.31 -29.25 -34.15
N ALA A 474 -43.23 -28.63 -34.90
CA ALA A 474 -44.11 -27.58 -34.39
C ALA A 474 -45.16 -28.17 -33.41
N LYS A 475 -45.79 -27.25 -32.64
CA LYS A 475 -46.80 -27.40 -31.56
C LYS A 475 -46.19 -27.62 -30.16
N GLU A 476 -46.57 -26.92 -29.10
CA GLU A 476 -47.79 -26.16 -28.83
C GLU A 476 -47.55 -25.10 -27.73
N THR A 477 -48.43 -24.11 -27.75
CA THR A 477 -48.61 -22.89 -26.96
C THR A 477 -48.69 -23.09 -25.45
N SER A 478 -48.14 -22.16 -24.66
CA SER A 478 -48.83 -21.61 -23.48
C SER A 478 -48.27 -20.26 -22.99
N THR A 479 -49.20 -19.32 -22.97
CA THR A 479 -49.27 -17.94 -22.51
C THR A 479 -48.77 -17.71 -21.07
N THR A 480 -48.15 -16.56 -20.78
CA THR A 480 -48.71 -15.48 -19.89
C THR A 480 -47.63 -14.50 -19.37
N MET A 481 -47.71 -13.28 -19.93
CA MET A 481 -47.60 -11.92 -19.34
C MET A 481 -46.44 -11.50 -18.43
N THR A 482 -45.59 -10.63 -19.01
CA THR A 482 -45.24 -9.26 -18.58
C THR A 482 -45.29 -8.87 -17.10
N ASN A 483 -44.15 -8.35 -16.61
CA ASN A 483 -44.14 -6.95 -16.14
C ASN A 483 -42.75 -6.31 -16.29
N THR A 484 -42.77 -5.17 -16.95
CA THR A 484 -41.67 -4.26 -17.23
C THR A 484 -41.58 -3.24 -16.10
N THR A 485 -40.41 -3.09 -15.47
CA THR A 485 -40.07 -1.82 -14.79
C THR A 485 -38.69 -1.38 -15.26
N SER A 486 -38.72 -0.39 -16.15
CA SER A 486 -37.60 0.45 -16.52
C SER A 486 -37.24 1.35 -15.34
N THR A 487 -35.96 1.49 -15.03
CA THR A 487 -35.45 2.75 -14.48
C THR A 487 -34.02 2.97 -14.96
N GLN A 488 -33.87 4.08 -15.67
CA GLN A 488 -32.70 4.51 -16.41
C GLN A 488 -31.57 4.95 -15.45
N ASN A 489 -30.35 4.52 -15.74
CA ASN A 489 -29.13 5.17 -15.26
C ASN A 489 -28.69 6.17 -16.32
N THR A 490 -28.76 7.46 -16.01
CA THR A 490 -28.09 8.52 -16.76
C THR A 490 -26.63 8.58 -16.35
N SER A 491 -25.79 8.60 -17.39
CA SER A 491 -24.37 8.85 -17.37
C SER A 491 -24.15 10.36 -17.45
N GLU A 492 -23.22 10.89 -16.66
CA GLU A 492 -22.64 12.21 -16.92
C GLU A 492 -21.16 12.05 -17.23
N GLU A 493 -20.85 12.55 -18.43
CA GLU A 493 -19.55 12.62 -19.07
C GLU A 493 -18.62 13.62 -18.40
N ALA A 494 -17.34 13.30 -18.45
CA ALA A 494 -16.25 14.24 -18.29
C ALA A 494 -16.04 15.04 -19.57
N VAL A 495 -15.98 16.37 -19.46
CA VAL A 495 -15.27 17.25 -20.40
C VAL A 495 -14.64 18.37 -19.57
N GLY A 496 -13.32 18.56 -19.71
CA GLY A 496 -12.55 19.64 -19.08
C GLY A 496 -11.16 19.21 -18.64
#